data_AF-A0A7V8U646-F1
#
_entry.id   AF-A0A7V8U646-F1
#
_cell.length_a   1.000
_cell.length_b   1.000
_cell.length_c   1.000
_cell.angle_alpha   90.00
_cell.angle_beta   90.00
_cell.angle_gamma   90.00
#
_symmetry.space_group_name_H-M   'P 1'
#
loop_
_entity.id
_entity.type
_entity.pdbx_description
1 polymer ?
#
loop_
_entity_poly.entity_id
_entity_poly.type
_entity_poly.pdbx_seq_one_letter_code
_entity_poly.pdbx_strand_id
1 'polypeptide(L)'
;MTTATLIRWSPVDHAPELPLSAFNLIWSSSGSLILQGLYPTELNPPTKGIVLSFSNTNAFMSFDEFSDYLNGMKVEVPALVKPVPYGGCWPFLEVLGSPWLREVVERNGTLAVTDFRHWVIVARNHTLHVMEHSRSAPTFEGWLQ
;
A
#
# COMPACT_ATOMS: atom_id res chain seq x y z
N MET A 1 14.19 -16.52 -11.61
CA MET A 1 13.50 -15.86 -10.48
C MET A 1 13.04 -14.51 -10.98
N THR A 2 11.75 -14.21 -10.98
CA THR A 2 11.30 -12.83 -11.23
C THR A 2 11.59 -11.99 -10.01
N THR A 3 12.43 -10.97 -10.16
CA THR A 3 12.74 -10.02 -9.09
C THR A 3 11.62 -8.99 -9.05
N ALA A 4 10.90 -8.90 -7.93
CA ALA A 4 9.99 -7.79 -7.69
C ALA A 4 10.80 -6.56 -7.28
N THR A 5 10.31 -5.35 -7.60
CA THR A 5 10.93 -4.09 -7.16
C THR A 5 9.88 -3.26 -6.46
N LEU A 6 10.22 -2.75 -5.28
CA LEU A 6 9.37 -1.84 -4.52
C LEU A 6 9.77 -0.41 -4.85
N ILE A 7 8.83 0.37 -5.37
CA ILE A 7 9.04 1.80 -5.62
C ILE A 7 8.16 2.62 -4.69
N ARG A 8 8.70 3.73 -4.21
CA ARG A 8 7.97 4.71 -3.41
C ARG A 8 7.03 5.52 -4.31
N TRP A 9 5.81 5.75 -3.84
CA TRP A 9 4.92 6.78 -4.37
C TRP A 9 4.42 7.70 -3.25
N SER A 10 4.00 8.91 -3.61
CA SER A 10 3.47 9.88 -2.66
C SER A 10 1.98 10.11 -2.94
N PRO A 11 1.08 9.86 -1.98
CA PRO A 11 -0.36 10.07 -2.20
C PRO A 11 -0.74 11.54 -2.34
N VAL A 12 0.04 12.42 -1.70
CA VAL A 12 -0.15 13.86 -1.74
C VAL A 12 1.21 14.52 -1.51
N ASP A 13 1.37 15.75 -2.00
CA ASP A 13 2.52 16.57 -1.70
C ASP A 13 2.67 16.71 -0.18
N HIS A 14 3.91 16.61 0.30
CA HIS A 14 4.25 16.71 1.72
C HIS A 14 3.59 15.67 2.63
N ALA A 15 3.17 14.51 2.10
CA ALA A 15 2.76 13.38 2.93
C ALA A 15 3.82 13.10 4.01
N PRO A 16 3.42 12.96 5.30
CA PRO A 16 4.38 12.75 6.38
C PRO A 16 5.34 11.60 6.11
N GLU A 17 6.62 11.87 6.28
CA GLU A 17 7.73 10.90 6.20
C GLU A 17 7.79 10.01 7.43
N LEU A 18 6.67 9.33 7.71
CA LEU A 18 6.45 8.51 8.89
C LEU A 18 5.79 7.18 8.48
N PRO A 19 6.11 6.07 9.16
CA PRO A 19 5.40 4.82 8.96
C PRO A 19 3.96 4.93 9.46
N LEU A 20 3.05 4.14 8.92
CA LEU A 20 1.69 4.00 9.47
C LEU A 20 1.69 3.06 10.68
N SER A 21 0.89 3.39 11.68
CA SER A 21 0.68 2.54 12.86
C SER A 21 -0.37 1.45 12.59
N ALA A 22 -1.44 1.81 11.89
CA ALA A 22 -2.53 0.91 11.52
C ALA A 22 -3.31 1.49 10.32
N PHE A 23 -4.21 0.69 9.75
CA PHE A 23 -5.21 1.16 8.81
C PHE A 23 -6.55 0.46 9.02
N ASN A 24 -7.62 1.08 8.55
CA ASN A 24 -8.94 0.48 8.40
C ASN A 24 -9.37 0.51 6.94
N LEU A 25 -10.21 -0.44 6.53
CA LEU A 25 -10.75 -0.55 5.18
C LEU A 25 -12.26 -0.41 5.18
N ILE A 26 -12.77 0.40 4.26
CA ILE A 26 -14.20 0.66 4.10
C ILE A 26 -14.52 0.51 2.61
N TRP A 27 -15.52 -0.29 2.27
CA TRP A 27 -16.05 -0.31 0.90
C TRP A 27 -17.06 0.83 0.74
N SER A 28 -16.79 1.77 -0.17
CA SER A 28 -17.70 2.88 -0.43
C SER A 28 -18.92 2.41 -1.23
N SER A 29 -20.02 3.16 -1.12
CA SER A 29 -21.21 2.93 -1.94
C SER A 29 -20.96 3.17 -3.44
N SER A 30 -19.94 3.95 -3.79
CA SER A 30 -19.50 4.19 -5.16
C SER A 30 -18.64 3.06 -5.74
N GLY A 31 -18.39 1.98 -4.98
CA GLY A 31 -17.60 0.83 -5.42
C GLY A 31 -16.09 1.00 -5.25
N SER A 32 -15.63 1.98 -4.48
CA SER A 32 -14.21 2.22 -4.21
C SER A 32 -13.79 1.58 -2.88
N LEU A 33 -12.59 1.03 -2.82
CA LEU A 33 -11.97 0.64 -1.55
C LEU A 33 -11.36 1.89 -0.92
N ILE A 34 -11.81 2.25 0.29
CA ILE A 34 -11.29 3.38 1.05
C ILE A 34 -10.38 2.85 2.15
N LEU A 35 -9.15 3.33 2.19
CA LEU A 35 -8.20 3.10 3.27
C LEU A 35 -8.13 4.33 4.17
N GLN A 36 -8.27 4.12 5.47
CA GLN A 36 -8.01 5.10 6.52
C GLN A 36 -6.75 4.69 7.28
N GLY A 37 -5.60 5.28 6.94
CA GLY A 37 -4.31 5.01 7.58
C GLY A 37 -4.06 5.95 8.75
N LEU A 38 -3.55 5.43 9.86
CA LEU A 38 -3.21 6.19 11.06
C LEU A 38 -1.69 6.33 11.20
N TYR A 39 -1.23 7.51 11.63
CA TYR A 39 0.15 7.72 12.05
C TYR A 39 0.33 7.40 13.54
N PRO A 40 1.55 7.01 13.97
CA PRO A 40 1.87 6.78 15.38
C PRO A 40 1.88 8.08 16.17
N THR A 41 1.03 8.18 17.20
CA THR A 41 0.89 9.38 18.04
C THR A 41 2.18 9.75 18.78
N GLU A 42 2.99 8.75 19.14
CA GLU A 42 4.27 8.90 19.83
C GLU A 42 5.34 9.64 19.01
N LEU A 43 5.15 9.75 17.69
CA LEU A 43 6.03 10.51 16.81
C LEU A 43 5.57 11.96 16.59
N ASN A 44 4.53 12.41 17.31
CA ASN A 44 3.91 13.74 17.18
C ASN A 44 3.69 14.15 15.72
N PRO A 45 2.98 13.34 14.92
CA PRO A 45 2.76 13.61 13.51
C PRO A 45 1.93 14.90 13.35
N PRO A 46 2.13 15.67 12.26
CA PRO A 46 1.38 16.91 12.01
C PRO A 46 -0.10 16.67 11.71
N THR A 47 -0.49 15.42 11.47
CA THR A 47 -1.86 14.96 11.23
C THR A 47 -2.03 13.59 11.86
N LYS A 48 -3.26 13.23 12.23
CA LYS A 48 -3.55 11.92 12.83
C LYS A 48 -3.42 10.78 11.82
N GLY A 49 -3.68 11.04 10.55
CA GLY A 49 -3.70 10.01 9.53
C GLY A 49 -4.12 10.51 8.16
N ILE A 50 -4.28 9.58 7.23
CA ILE A 50 -4.53 9.82 5.81
C ILE A 50 -5.68 8.95 5.32
N VAL A 51 -6.48 9.48 4.40
CA VAL A 51 -7.55 8.75 3.72
C VAL A 51 -7.22 8.65 2.25
N LEU A 52 -7.24 7.41 1.73
CA LEU A 52 -6.95 7.08 0.34
C LEU A 52 -8.11 6.29 -0.26
N SER A 53 -8.40 6.49 -1.54
CA SER A 53 -9.35 5.67 -2.29
C SER A 53 -8.68 4.91 -3.43
N PHE A 54 -9.20 3.71 -3.70
CA PHE A 54 -8.83 2.87 -4.84
C PHE A 54 -10.12 2.58 -5.62
N SER A 55 -10.29 3.27 -6.74
CA SER A 55 -11.59 3.39 -7.43
C SER A 55 -11.92 2.20 -8.33
N ASN A 56 -10.90 1.51 -8.84
CA ASN A 56 -11.05 0.37 -9.74
C ASN A 56 -10.30 -0.86 -9.20
N THR A 57 -10.64 -1.21 -7.96
CA THR A 57 -10.03 -2.32 -7.22
C THR A 57 -10.58 -3.64 -7.73
N ASN A 58 -9.70 -4.49 -8.27
CA ASN A 58 -10.07 -5.82 -8.73
C ASN A 58 -9.89 -6.88 -7.63
N ALA A 59 -8.88 -6.73 -6.79
CA ALA A 59 -8.65 -7.58 -5.63
C ALA A 59 -7.87 -6.82 -4.56
N PHE A 60 -8.05 -7.19 -3.29
CA PHE A 60 -7.20 -6.72 -2.20
C PHE A 60 -7.03 -7.81 -1.14
N MET A 61 -5.93 -7.78 -0.40
CA MET A 61 -5.67 -8.70 0.70
C MET A 61 -4.79 -8.02 1.73
N SER A 62 -5.17 -8.15 3.00
CA SER A 62 -4.36 -7.72 4.13
C SER A 62 -3.63 -8.92 4.72
N PHE A 63 -2.35 -8.78 5.00
CA PHE A 63 -1.54 -9.78 5.68
C PHE A 63 -1.02 -9.23 7.00
N ASP A 64 -0.91 -10.09 8.00
CA ASP A 64 -0.14 -9.81 9.20
C ASP A 64 1.36 -9.83 8.89
N GLU A 65 2.15 -9.14 9.72
CA GLU A 65 3.59 -8.88 9.51
C GLU A 65 4.40 -10.09 9.03
N PHE A 66 4.13 -11.31 9.50
CA PHE A 66 4.89 -12.52 9.16
C PHE A 66 4.28 -13.35 8.03
N SER A 67 3.08 -13.00 7.57
CA SER A 67 2.34 -13.72 6.50
C SER A 67 2.35 -12.99 5.17
N ASP A 68 2.96 -11.79 5.12
CA ASP A 68 3.08 -10.99 3.90
C ASP A 68 3.86 -11.75 2.81
N TYR A 69 3.34 -11.68 1.58
CA TYR A 69 3.94 -12.25 0.38
C TYR A 69 5.34 -11.69 0.08
N LEU A 70 5.64 -10.46 0.53
CA LEU A 70 6.96 -9.85 0.41
C LEU A 70 7.99 -10.50 1.34
N ASN A 71 7.56 -11.16 2.42
CA ASN A 71 8.48 -11.87 3.31
C ASN A 71 9.10 -13.07 2.61
N GLY A 72 10.43 -13.12 2.63
CA GLY A 72 11.20 -14.16 1.93
C GLY A 72 11.63 -13.77 0.51
N MET A 73 11.18 -12.63 0.00
CA MET A 73 11.76 -12.05 -1.20
C MET A 73 12.99 -11.20 -0.91
N LYS A 74 13.93 -11.17 -1.84
CA LYS A 74 15.01 -10.18 -1.87
C LYS A 74 14.47 -8.87 -2.46
N VAL A 75 13.65 -8.17 -1.69
CA VAL A 75 13.15 -6.83 -2.03
C VAL A 75 13.72 -5.81 -1.05
N GLU A 76 14.27 -4.72 -1.57
CA GLU A 76 14.67 -3.58 -0.75
C GLU A 76 13.45 -2.68 -0.57
N VAL A 77 13.03 -2.48 0.68
CA VAL A 77 11.93 -1.57 0.98
C VAL A 77 12.47 -0.14 1.01
N PRO A 78 11.85 0.82 0.29
CA PRO A 78 12.26 2.22 0.33
C PRO A 78 12.31 2.76 1.77
N ALA A 79 13.50 3.21 2.17
CA ALA A 79 13.72 3.81 3.48
C ALA A 79 13.09 5.21 3.57
N LEU A 80 12.85 5.65 4.80
CA LEU A 80 12.47 7.03 5.08
C LEU A 80 13.66 7.97 4.81
N VAL A 81 13.40 9.19 4.33
CA VAL A 81 14.44 10.22 4.11
C VAL A 81 15.21 10.53 5.39
N LYS A 82 14.53 10.48 6.54
CA LYS A 82 15.15 10.65 7.86
C LYS A 82 14.82 9.44 8.74
N PRO A 83 15.77 8.99 9.57
CA PRO A 83 15.51 7.91 10.52
C PRO A 83 14.49 8.36 11.57
N VAL A 84 13.64 7.42 12.00
CA VAL A 84 12.69 7.60 13.10
C VAL A 84 13.12 6.72 14.30
N PRO A 85 12.81 7.10 15.55
CA PRO A 85 13.36 6.46 16.75
C PRO A 85 13.13 4.94 16.87
N TYR A 86 12.09 4.41 16.24
CA TYR A 86 11.71 2.99 16.33
C TYR A 86 11.92 2.23 15.01
N GLY A 87 12.60 2.84 14.04
CA GLY A 87 12.71 2.30 12.69
C GLY A 87 11.40 2.34 11.90
N GLY A 88 11.44 1.84 10.67
CA GLY A 88 10.32 1.84 9.75
C GLY A 88 10.74 2.18 8.32
N CYS A 89 9.80 2.05 7.41
CA CYS A 89 9.97 2.34 5.99
C CYS A 89 8.88 3.29 5.50
N TRP A 90 9.03 3.77 4.27
CA TRP A 90 7.98 4.54 3.62
C TRP A 90 6.75 3.66 3.40
N PRO A 91 5.55 4.06 3.86
CA PRO A 91 4.40 3.16 3.91
C PRO A 91 3.65 3.00 2.58
N PHE A 92 3.89 3.85 1.58
CA PHE A 92 3.15 3.85 0.32
C PHE A 92 4.03 3.35 -0.83
N LEU A 93 3.81 2.10 -1.22
CA LEU A 93 4.65 1.38 -2.17
C LEU A 93 3.87 0.93 -3.40
N GLU A 94 4.56 0.82 -4.53
CA GLU A 94 4.11 0.09 -5.71
C GLU A 94 5.08 -1.05 -6.00
N VAL A 95 4.54 -2.21 -6.37
CA VAL A 95 5.32 -3.43 -6.63
C VAL A 95 5.40 -3.68 -8.13
N LEU A 96 6.57 -3.43 -8.71
CA LEU A 96 6.88 -3.79 -10.09
C LEU A 96 7.25 -5.27 -10.18
N GLY A 97 6.84 -5.93 -11.25
CA GLY A 97 7.10 -7.36 -11.46
C GLY A 97 6.42 -8.25 -10.42
N SER A 98 5.26 -7.82 -9.89
CA SER A 98 4.62 -8.47 -8.76
C SER A 98 4.22 -9.93 -9.05
N PRO A 99 4.77 -10.89 -8.29
CA PRO A 99 4.33 -12.29 -8.35
C PRO A 99 2.93 -12.51 -7.77
N TRP A 100 2.52 -11.79 -6.71
CA TRP A 100 1.15 -11.84 -6.20
C TRP A 100 0.12 -11.45 -7.28
N LEU A 101 0.40 -10.36 -8.01
CA LEU A 101 -0.45 -9.92 -9.12
C LEU A 101 -0.56 -11.00 -10.20
N ARG A 102 0.56 -11.64 -10.54
CA ARG A 102 0.60 -12.75 -11.50
C ARG A 102 -0.27 -13.92 -11.03
N GLU A 103 -0.16 -14.34 -9.78
CA GLU A 103 -0.97 -15.44 -9.24
C GLU A 103 -2.47 -15.12 -9.24
N VAL A 104 -2.85 -13.89 -8.87
CA VAL A 104 -4.25 -13.46 -8.88
C VAL A 104 -4.81 -13.47 -10.30
N VAL A 105 -4.02 -13.02 -11.28
CA VAL A 105 -4.39 -13.01 -12.70
C VAL A 105 -4.42 -14.43 -13.28
N GLU A 106 -3.44 -15.28 -13.00
CA GLU A 106 -3.40 -16.67 -13.50
C GLU A 106 -4.61 -17.50 -13.04
N ARG A 107 -5.10 -17.24 -11.82
CA ARG A 107 -6.34 -17.85 -11.31
C ARG A 107 -7.58 -17.35 -12.05
N ASN A 108 -7.52 -16.15 -12.62
CA ASN A 108 -8.58 -15.50 -13.37
C ASN A 108 -8.20 -15.45 -14.86
N GLY A 109 -8.33 -16.57 -15.57
CA GLY A 109 -7.83 -16.80 -16.94
C GLY A 109 -8.34 -15.87 -18.06
N THR A 110 -9.05 -14.79 -17.73
CA THR A 110 -9.49 -13.72 -18.63
C THR A 110 -8.73 -12.40 -18.43
N LEU A 111 -7.95 -12.28 -17.35
CA LEU A 111 -7.23 -11.06 -16.99
C LEU A 111 -5.79 -11.08 -17.56
N ALA A 112 -5.25 -9.91 -17.90
CA ALA A 112 -3.85 -9.77 -18.25
C ALA A 112 -3.11 -8.95 -17.19
N VAL A 113 -1.92 -9.41 -16.76
CA VAL A 113 -1.12 -8.75 -15.70
C VAL A 113 -0.82 -7.28 -16.03
N THR A 114 -0.65 -6.96 -17.31
CA THR A 114 -0.36 -5.60 -17.81
C THR A 114 -1.51 -4.61 -17.59
N ASP A 115 -2.73 -5.10 -17.35
CA ASP A 115 -3.91 -4.26 -17.14
C ASP A 115 -4.03 -3.79 -15.69
N PHE A 116 -3.08 -4.17 -14.82
CA PHE A 116 -3.18 -3.93 -13.39
C PHE A 116 -1.88 -3.41 -12.80
N ARG A 117 -2.02 -2.68 -11.70
CA ARG A 117 -0.95 -2.21 -10.82
C ARG A 117 -1.16 -2.84 -9.45
N HIS A 118 -0.05 -2.96 -8.72
CA HIS A 118 -0.04 -3.50 -7.38
C HIS A 118 0.47 -2.46 -6.40
N TRP A 119 -0.46 -1.96 -5.60
CA TRP A 119 -0.19 -1.03 -4.52
C TRP A 119 -0.03 -1.77 -3.20
N VAL A 120 0.95 -1.35 -2.41
CA VAL A 120 1.21 -1.88 -1.09
C VAL A 120 1.16 -0.74 -0.07
N ILE A 121 0.34 -0.92 0.96
CA ILE A 121 0.30 -0.02 2.13
C ILE A 121 0.86 -0.75 3.34
N VAL A 122 2.02 -0.30 3.82
CA VAL A 122 2.68 -0.88 4.98
C VAL A 122 2.26 -0.13 6.24
N ALA A 123 1.74 -0.86 7.21
CA ALA A 123 1.60 -0.43 8.59
C ALA A 123 2.42 -1.34 9.50
N ARG A 124 2.59 -0.93 10.77
CA ARG A 124 3.46 -1.61 11.73
C ARG A 124 3.27 -3.13 11.81
N ASN A 125 2.03 -3.61 11.82
CA ASN A 125 1.71 -5.04 12.01
C ASN A 125 0.95 -5.64 10.82
N HIS A 126 0.62 -4.85 9.81
CA HIS A 126 -0.20 -5.28 8.69
C HIS A 126 0.31 -4.67 7.39
N THR A 127 0.24 -5.44 6.32
CA THR A 127 0.46 -4.93 4.96
C THR A 127 -0.79 -5.16 4.13
N LEU A 128 -1.29 -4.10 3.51
CA LEU A 128 -2.36 -4.19 2.53
C LEU A 128 -1.77 -4.29 1.12
N HIS A 129 -2.25 -5.25 0.37
CA HIS A 129 -2.03 -5.38 -1.08
C HIS A 129 -3.30 -5.03 -1.81
N VAL A 130 -3.21 -4.14 -2.80
CA VAL A 130 -4.33 -3.74 -3.65
C VAL A 130 -3.96 -3.92 -5.11
N MET A 131 -4.77 -4.67 -5.83
CA MET A 131 -4.74 -4.80 -7.29
C MET A 131 -5.74 -3.81 -7.87
N GLU A 132 -5.25 -2.80 -8.55
CA GLU A 132 -6.06 -1.76 -9.19
C GLU A 132 -5.79 -1.73 -10.70
N HIS A 133 -6.80 -1.40 -11.51
CA HIS A 133 -6.63 -1.27 -12.96
C HIS A 133 -5.55 -0.23 -13.31
N SER A 134 -4.68 -0.51 -14.29
CA SER A 134 -3.46 0.26 -14.57
C SER A 134 -3.67 1.70 -15.02
N ARG A 135 -4.88 2.00 -15.52
CA ARG A 135 -5.33 3.37 -15.85
C ARG A 135 -5.77 4.19 -14.64
N SER A 136 -5.81 3.58 -13.45
CA SER A 136 -6.19 4.22 -12.19
C SER A 136 -4.97 4.35 -11.28
N ALA A 137 -5.09 5.20 -10.28
CA ALA A 137 -4.13 5.33 -9.21
C ALA A 137 -4.86 5.68 -7.91
N PRO A 138 -4.25 5.38 -6.74
CA PRO A 138 -4.83 5.72 -5.46
C PRO A 138 -5.00 7.23 -5.36
N THR A 139 -6.16 7.67 -4.91
CA THR A 139 -6.48 9.09 -4.78
C THR A 139 -6.45 9.50 -3.32
N PHE A 140 -5.85 10.64 -3.02
CA PHE A 140 -5.91 11.25 -1.70
C PHE A 140 -7.28 11.89 -1.48
N GLU A 141 -8.00 11.42 -0.47
CA GLU A 141 -9.33 11.89 -0.12
C GLU A 141 -9.32 12.93 1.01
N GLY A 142 -8.26 12.95 1.81
CA GLY A 142 -8.12 13.89 2.91
C GLY A 142 -7.26 13.41 4.06
N TRP A 143 -7.10 14.29 5.04
CA TRP A 143 -6.44 13.98 6.31
C TRP A 143 -7.46 13.52 7.34
N LEU A 144 -7.07 12.58 8.20
CA LEU A 144 -7.82 12.28 9.42
C LEU A 144 -7.52 13.35 10.48
N GLN A 145 -8.57 13.87 11.11
CA GLN A 145 -8.47 14.78 12.26
C GLN A 145 -8.33 14.03 13.58
#